data_AF-X1IBR8-F1
#
_entry.id   AF-X1IBR8-F1
#
_cell.length_a   1.000
_cell.length_b   1.000
_cell.length_c   1.000
_cell.angle_alpha   90.00
_cell.angle_beta   90.00
_cell.angle_gamma   90.00
#
_symmetry.space_group_name_H-M   'P 1'
#
loop_
_entity.id
_entity.type
_entity.pdbx_description
1 polymer ?
#
loop_
_entity_poly.entity_id
_entity_poly.type
_entity_poly.pdbx_seq_one_letter_code
_entity_poly.pdbx_strand_id
1 'polypeptide(L)'
;LKIEQDSRSVIIRGLKDYTFGSKNVIKGVRKNAIEVSRGVYQQEQWPSFRGLLRSPEPETYTVKTTTKHLTREYTKGTVNFDGIVDPFVLDESVLSP
;
A
#
# COMPACT_ATOMS: atom_id res chain seq x y z
N LEU A 1 20.86 11.66 12.86
CA LEU A 1 19.65 11.71 12.02
C LEU A 1 19.93 12.63 10.83
N LYS A 2 19.59 12.26 9.59
CA LYS A 2 19.79 13.10 8.40
C LYS A 2 18.45 13.67 7.93
N ILE A 3 18.41 14.95 7.58
CA ILE A 3 17.24 15.55 6.92
C ILE A 3 17.30 15.18 5.44
N GLU A 4 16.31 14.42 4.96
CA GLU A 4 16.21 14.03 3.55
C GLU A 4 15.42 15.06 2.73
N GLN A 5 14.44 15.76 3.33
CA GLN A 5 13.60 16.74 2.66
C GLN A 5 12.85 17.62 3.68
N ASP A 6 12.57 18.88 3.32
CA ASP A 6 11.66 19.78 4.03
C ASP A 6 10.49 20.22 3.13
N SER A 7 9.37 20.61 3.75
CA SER A 7 8.19 21.15 3.06
C SER A 7 7.33 21.95 4.03
N ARG A 8 6.63 22.97 3.52
CA ARG A 8 5.66 23.76 4.29
C ARG A 8 4.32 23.03 4.50
N SER A 9 4.05 22.00 3.72
CA SER A 9 2.79 21.25 3.80
C SER A 9 2.98 19.76 3.55
N VAL A 10 2.13 18.98 4.24
CA VAL A 10 1.98 17.54 4.07
C VAL A 10 0.50 17.19 4.12
N ILE A 11 0.07 16.29 3.24
CA ILE A 11 -1.28 15.70 3.28
C ILE A 11 -1.10 14.20 3.49
N ILE A 12 -1.61 13.68 4.60
CA ILE A 12 -1.58 12.25 4.92
C ILE A 12 -3.00 11.71 4.73
N ARG A 13 -3.17 10.77 3.81
CA ARG A 13 -4.47 10.18 3.49
C ARG A 13 -4.67 8.80 4.10
N GLY A 14 -3.59 8.15 4.50
CA GLY A 14 -3.57 6.83 5.10
C GLY A 14 -2.14 6.30 5.18
N LEU A 15 -1.98 5.03 5.56
CA LEU A 15 -0.65 4.43 5.61
C LEU A 15 -0.01 4.42 4.21
N LYS A 16 1.14 5.09 4.10
CA LYS A 16 1.96 5.11 2.88
C LYS A 16 1.24 5.71 1.66
N ASP A 17 0.18 6.50 1.89
CA ASP A 17 -0.49 7.36 0.92
C ASP A 17 -0.42 8.81 1.42
N TYR A 18 0.52 9.59 0.87
CA TYR A 18 0.75 10.96 1.30
C TYR A 18 1.24 11.85 0.15
N THR A 19 1.07 13.16 0.33
CA THR A 19 1.68 14.19 -0.50
C THR A 19 2.57 15.04 0.39
N PHE A 20 3.86 15.14 0.04
CA PHE A 20 4.84 15.94 0.76
C PHE A 20 5.40 17.00 -0.19
N GLY A 21 4.97 18.25 0.00
CA GLY A 21 5.19 19.31 -0.99
C GLY A 21 4.53 18.95 -2.34
N SER A 22 5.32 18.90 -3.41
CA SER A 22 4.86 18.47 -4.74
C SER A 22 4.92 16.95 -4.97
N LYS A 23 5.51 16.18 -4.04
CA LYS A 23 5.74 14.74 -4.21
C LYS A 23 4.53 13.96 -3.75
N ASN A 24 3.83 13.31 -4.68
CA ASN A 24 2.79 12.33 -4.36
C ASN A 24 3.40 10.93 -4.21
N VAL A 25 3.10 10.25 -3.10
CA VAL A 25 3.58 8.89 -2.81
C VAL A 25 2.40 8.01 -2.43
N ILE A 26 2.19 6.96 -3.24
CA ILE A 26 1.29 5.85 -2.94
C ILE A 26 2.11 4.57 -3.01
N LYS A 27 2.52 4.02 -1.87
CA LYS A 27 3.42 2.86 -1.85
C LYS A 27 2.71 1.63 -2.38
N GLY A 28 3.36 0.95 -3.33
CA GLY A 28 2.82 -0.25 -3.99
C GLY A 28 2.02 0.05 -5.26
N VAL A 29 1.75 1.32 -5.56
CA VAL A 29 1.19 1.78 -6.83
C VAL A 29 2.29 2.38 -7.69
N ARG A 30 2.41 1.94 -8.94
CA ARG A 30 3.42 2.45 -9.88
C ARG A 30 3.05 3.87 -10.32
N LYS A 31 4.05 4.68 -10.68
CA LYS A 31 3.84 6.04 -11.20
C LYS A 31 2.99 6.09 -12.48
N ASN A 32 3.03 5.02 -13.29
CA ASN A 32 2.27 4.89 -14.53
C ASN A 32 0.98 4.07 -14.35
N ALA A 33 0.58 3.76 -13.12
CA ALA A 33 -0.70 3.11 -12.87
C ALA A 33 -1.86 4.05 -13.25
N ILE A 34 -2.94 3.48 -13.77
CA ILE A 34 -4.14 4.23 -14.16
C ILE A 34 -5.17 4.10 -13.03
N GLU A 35 -5.62 5.23 -12.48
CA GLU A 35 -6.74 5.23 -11.53
C GLU A 35 -8.04 5.06 -12.34
N VAL A 36 -8.62 3.86 -12.29
CA VAL A 36 -9.85 3.52 -13.04
C VAL A 36 -11.11 3.95 -12.30
N SER A 37 -11.03 4.08 -10.98
CA SER A 37 -12.03 4.72 -10.13
C SER A 37 -11.35 5.16 -8.83
N ARG A 38 -12.01 5.98 -8.00
CA ARG A 38 -11.43 6.53 -6.78
C ARG A 38 -10.82 5.42 -5.90
N GLY A 39 -9.50 5.44 -5.71
CA GLY A 39 -8.78 4.45 -4.90
C GLY A 39 -8.56 3.09 -5.57
N VAL A 40 -8.88 2.94 -6.86
CA VAL A 40 -8.71 1.69 -7.62
C VAL A 40 -7.75 1.94 -8.78
N TYR A 41 -6.60 1.28 -8.74
CA TYR A 41 -5.51 1.48 -9.69
C TYR A 41 -5.24 0.21 -10.48
N GLN A 42 -5.16 0.31 -11.79
CA GLN A 42 -4.66 -0.77 -12.65
C GLN A 42 -3.21 -0.51 -13.02
N GLN A 43 -2.39 -1.57 -12.93
CA GLN A 43 -0.98 -1.50 -13.31
C GLN A 43 -0.49 -2.84 -13.84
N GLU A 44 0.63 -2.81 -14.54
CA GLU A 44 1.30 -4.03 -14.99
C GLU A 44 2.05 -4.71 -13.84
N GLN A 45 1.93 -6.04 -13.82
CA GLN A 45 2.71 -6.96 -13.03
C GLN A 45 3.64 -7.72 -13.96
N TRP A 46 4.93 -7.42 -13.82
CA TRP A 46 6.00 -8.04 -14.57
C TRP A 46 6.49 -9.28 -13.81
N PRO A 47 6.59 -10.45 -14.45
CA PRO A 47 7.08 -11.64 -13.80
C PRO A 47 8.57 -11.47 -13.45
N SER A 48 8.95 -11.86 -12.24
CA SER A 48 10.36 -12.00 -11.88
C SER A 48 10.92 -13.27 -12.53
N PHE A 49 12.24 -13.34 -12.72
CA PHE A 49 12.89 -14.55 -13.24
C PHE A 49 12.54 -15.80 -12.42
N ARG A 50 12.59 -15.69 -11.08
CA ARG A 50 12.16 -16.77 -10.17
C ARG A 50 10.68 -17.12 -10.34
N GLY A 51 9.84 -16.14 -10.66
CA GLY A 51 8.42 -16.34 -10.94
C GLY A 51 8.19 -17.12 -12.24
N LEU A 52 8.97 -16.84 -13.29
CA LEU A 52 8.92 -17.57 -14.55
C LEU A 52 9.33 -19.04 -14.36
N LEU A 53 10.42 -19.32 -13.64
CA LEU A 53 10.88 -20.69 -13.38
C LEU A 53 9.88 -21.54 -12.56
N ARG A 54 8.89 -20.91 -11.93
CA ARG A 54 7.81 -21.56 -11.18
C ARG A 54 6.49 -21.59 -11.95
N SER A 55 6.47 -21.03 -13.16
CA SER A 55 5.32 -21.06 -14.07
C SER A 55 5.21 -22.44 -14.73
N PRO A 56 3.99 -22.91 -15.05
CA PRO A 56 3.80 -24.08 -15.92
C PRO A 56 4.46 -23.92 -17.29
N GLU A 57 4.58 -22.67 -17.77
CA GLU A 57 5.22 -22.31 -19.03
C GLU A 57 6.34 -21.28 -18.78
N PRO A 58 7.56 -21.72 -18.44
CA PRO A 58 8.68 -20.83 -18.10
C PRO A 58 9.26 -20.10 -19.32
N GLU A 59 9.06 -20.64 -20.53
CA GLU A 59 9.49 -20.05 -21.80
C GLU A 59 8.62 -18.85 -22.22
N THR A 60 7.45 -18.67 -21.60
CA THR A 60 6.48 -17.62 -21.93
C THR A 60 6.62 -16.42 -20.99
N TYR A 61 7.01 -15.26 -21.51
CA TYR A 61 7.10 -14.01 -20.73
C TYR A 61 5.78 -13.22 -20.77
N THR A 62 4.87 -13.53 -19.84
CA THR A 62 3.55 -12.87 -19.79
C THR A 62 3.49 -11.72 -18.77
N VAL A 63 3.29 -10.49 -19.26
CA VAL A 63 2.94 -9.34 -18.41
C VAL A 63 1.44 -9.39 -18.10
N LYS A 64 1.09 -9.28 -16.81
CA LYS A 64 -0.30 -9.33 -16.35
C LYS A 64 -0.77 -7.95 -15.90
N THR A 65 -2.04 -7.64 -16.10
CA THR A 65 -2.66 -6.48 -15.43
C THR A 65 -3.10 -6.88 -14.02
N THR A 66 -2.76 -6.07 -13.02
CA THR A 66 -3.21 -6.24 -11.63
C THR A 66 -3.95 -4.99 -11.15
N THR A 67 -5.03 -5.20 -10.40
CA THR A 67 -5.81 -4.13 -9.78
C THR A 67 -5.41 -3.97 -8.31
N LYS A 68 -5.14 -2.74 -7.88
CA LYS A 68 -4.88 -2.36 -6.49
C LYS A 68 -6.07 -1.59 -5.95
N HIS A 69 -6.63 -2.07 -4.85
CA HIS A 69 -7.67 -1.38 -4.10
C HIS A 69 -7.04 -0.73 -2.88
N LEU A 70 -7.15 0.59 -2.78
CA LEU A 70 -6.65 1.39 -1.67
C LEU A 70 -7.82 1.95 -0.88
N THR A 71 -8.04 1.40 0.31
CA THR A 71 -8.94 1.99 1.30
C THR A 71 -8.12 2.96 2.16
N ARG A 72 -8.67 4.14 2.42
CA ARG A 72 -8.08 5.16 3.31
C ARG A 72 -8.58 5.03 4.74
N GLU A 73 -9.13 3.87 5.07
CA GLU A 73 -9.60 3.52 6.39
C GLU A 73 -8.42 2.99 7.22
N TYR A 74 -8.24 3.55 8.41
CA TYR A 74 -7.18 3.11 9.31
C TYR A 74 -7.68 1.96 10.17
N THR A 75 -7.33 0.73 9.80
CA THR A 75 -7.81 -0.50 10.47
C THR A 75 -6.74 -1.15 11.35
N LYS A 76 -5.71 -0.41 11.76
CA LYS A 76 -4.56 -0.94 12.53
C LYS A 76 -4.58 -0.60 14.02
N GLY A 77 -5.73 -0.17 14.50
CA GLY A 77 -5.99 0.27 15.85
C GLY A 77 -7.33 0.98 15.90
N THR A 78 -7.74 1.35 17.10
CA THR A 78 -8.94 2.16 17.31
C THR A 78 -8.53 3.63 17.16
N VAL A 79 -9.13 4.33 16.19
CA VAL A 79 -8.90 5.76 16.01
C VAL A 79 -9.87 6.53 16.89
N ASN A 80 -9.35 7.26 17.85
CA ASN A 80 -10.13 8.08 18.78
C ASN A 80 -10.57 9.40 18.11
N PHE A 81 -11.52 10.11 18.72
CA PHE A 81 -12.05 11.37 18.20
C PHE A 81 -11.00 12.49 18.07
N ASP A 82 -9.91 12.41 18.82
CA ASP A 82 -8.75 13.31 18.75
C ASP A 82 -7.71 12.90 17.69
N GLY A 83 -7.94 11.78 16.99
CA GLY A 83 -7.05 11.23 15.98
C GLY A 83 -5.89 10.41 16.54
N ILE A 84 -5.82 10.19 17.86
CA ILE A 84 -4.87 9.25 18.47
C ILE A 84 -5.33 7.82 18.14
N VAL A 85 -4.37 6.95 17.88
CA VAL A 85 -4.63 5.54 17.56
C VAL A 85 -4.21 4.68 18.75
N ASP A 86 -5.19 4.00 19.35
CA ASP A 86 -4.91 2.94 20.31
C ASP A 86 -4.58 1.65 19.56
N PRO A 87 -3.41 1.04 19.77
CA PRO A 87 -3.05 -0.20 19.12
C PRO A 87 -3.96 -1.34 19.62
N PHE A 88 -4.27 -2.28 18.75
CA PHE A 88 -4.92 -3.52 19.20
C PHE A 88 -3.99 -4.25 20.18
N VAL A 89 -4.55 -4.69 21.30
CA VAL A 89 -3.87 -5.55 22.26
C VAL A 89 -4.16 -6.99 21.89
N LEU A 90 -3.13 -7.79 21.68
CA LEU A 90 -3.27 -9.24 21.57
C LEU A 90 -3.48 -9.78 22.98
N ASP A 91 -4.72 -10.13 23.33
CA ASP A 91 -5.06 -10.81 24.57
C ASP A 91 -5.04 -12.33 24.29
N GLU A 92 -4.01 -13.03 24.77
CA GLU A 92 -3.84 -14.48 24.61
C GLU A 92 -4.75 -15.28 25.58
N SER A 93 -5.93 -14.77 25.92
CA SER A 93 -6.95 -15.56 26.62
C SER A 93 -7.57 -16.57 25.64
N VAL A 94 -6.79 -17.61 25.30
CA VAL A 94 -7.33 -18.79 24.62
C VAL A 94 -8.24 -19.47 25.63
N LEU A 95 -9.53 -19.58 25.33
CA LEU A 95 -10.40 -20.51 26.02
C LEU A 95 -9.79 -21.90 25.85
N SER A 96 -9.21 -22.43 26.93
CA SER A 96 -8.78 -23.83 26.99
C SER A 96 -9.97 -24.72 26.63
N PRO A 97 -9.82 -25.67 25.69
CA PRO A 97 -10.90 -26.58 25.31
C PRO A 97 -11.38 -27.45 26.48
#